data_AF-A0A7H0I041-F1
#
_entry.id   AF-A0A7H0I041-F1
#
_cell.length_a   1.000
_cell.length_b   1.000
_cell.length_c   1.000
_cell.angle_alpha   90.00
_cell.angle_beta   90.00
_cell.angle_gamma   90.00
#
_symmetry.space_group_name_H-M   'P 1'
#
loop_
_entity.id
_entity.type
_entity.pdbx_description
1 polymer ?
#
loop_
_entity_poly.entity_id
_entity_poly.type
_entity_poly.pdbx_seq_one_letter_code
_entity_poly.pdbx_strand_id
1 'polypeptide(L)'
;MAETWDGDRLAADGFERVHVELEWYDGPRAGLADIGGRPHYFHSDDHALGHAPDAYEVWPASGAAMELEREQWAIYARWNARREAGEAGPESHPGHGGVDARYDELESALAPHRRVPEDARRLVAEHRLAAGPRRRDGGPRYWLRWRPAE
;
A
#
# COMPACT_ATOMS: atom_id res chain seq x y z
N MET A 1 7.08 -10.43 -24.60
CA MET A 1 7.04 -9.00 -24.22
C MET A 1 6.11 -8.89 -23.04
N ALA A 2 6.57 -8.41 -21.88
CA ALA A 2 5.71 -8.32 -20.70
C ALA A 2 4.58 -7.33 -20.99
N GLU A 3 3.33 -7.80 -21.01
CA GLU A 3 2.15 -6.95 -21.13
C GLU A 3 2.22 -5.90 -20.02
N THR A 4 2.48 -4.67 -20.44
CA THR A 4 2.50 -3.50 -19.59
C THR A 4 1.08 -2.98 -19.60
N TRP A 5 0.32 -3.30 -18.56
CA TRP A 5 -1.09 -2.93 -18.48
C TRP A 5 -1.20 -1.44 -18.16
N ASP A 6 -1.89 -0.70 -19.03
CA ASP A 6 -2.30 0.68 -18.77
C ASP A 6 -3.27 0.71 -17.59
N GLY A 7 -3.13 1.72 -16.71
CA GLY A 7 -3.98 1.84 -15.52
C GLY A 7 -5.47 1.88 -15.85
N ASP A 8 -5.85 2.46 -16.99
CA ASP A 8 -7.23 2.48 -17.47
C ASP A 8 -7.76 1.09 -17.83
N ARG A 9 -6.90 0.21 -18.36
CA ARG A 9 -7.27 -1.17 -18.69
C ARG A 9 -7.43 -2.01 -17.42
N LEU A 10 -6.58 -1.79 -16.42
CA LEU A 10 -6.74 -2.45 -15.12
C LEU A 10 -8.04 -1.99 -14.43
N ALA A 11 -8.33 -0.69 -14.46
CA ALA A 11 -9.59 -0.15 -13.96
C ALA A 11 -10.81 -0.76 -14.67
N ALA A 12 -10.76 -0.90 -16.00
CA ALA A 12 -11.82 -1.55 -16.78
C ALA A 12 -12.00 -3.04 -16.43
N ASP A 13 -10.92 -3.74 -16.06
CA ASP A 13 -10.93 -5.14 -15.62
C ASP A 13 -11.40 -5.31 -14.15
N GLY A 14 -11.78 -4.21 -13.49
CA GLY A 14 -12.26 -4.19 -12.11
C GLY A 14 -11.14 -4.18 -11.06
N PHE A 15 -9.90 -3.87 -11.45
CA PHE A 15 -8.82 -3.63 -10.50
C PHE A 15 -8.89 -2.20 -10.00
N GLU A 16 -8.73 -2.05 -8.70
CA GLU A 16 -8.71 -0.78 -8.00
C GLU A 16 -7.28 -0.43 -7.58
N ARG A 17 -7.02 0.88 -7.52
CA ARG A 17 -5.68 1.40 -7.33
C ARG A 17 -5.26 1.29 -5.87
N VAL A 18 -4.01 0.89 -5.66
CA VAL A 18 -3.35 0.98 -4.36
C VAL A 18 -2.61 2.32 -4.29
N HIS A 19 -2.90 3.08 -3.24
CA HIS A 19 -2.27 4.38 -3.01
C HIS A 19 -1.01 4.27 -2.17
N VAL A 20 -0.96 3.32 -1.22
CA VAL A 20 0.15 3.15 -0.29
C VAL A 20 0.40 1.66 -0.02
N GLU A 21 1.68 1.24 -0.07
CA GLU A 21 2.16 -0.07 0.42
C GLU A 21 2.74 0.16 1.83
N LEU A 22 2.09 -0.39 2.87
CA LEU A 22 2.62 -0.34 4.23
C LEU A 22 3.47 -1.57 4.54
N GLU A 23 3.05 -2.74 4.04
CA GLU A 23 3.79 -3.98 4.23
C GLU A 23 3.73 -4.87 2.99
N TRP A 24 4.87 -5.47 2.66
CA TRP A 24 5.00 -6.44 1.59
C TRP A 24 5.86 -7.63 1.99
N TYR A 25 5.29 -8.82 1.90
CA TYR A 25 5.97 -10.10 2.13
C TYR A 25 5.47 -11.14 1.14
N ASP A 26 6.24 -11.39 0.08
CA ASP A 26 5.85 -12.17 -1.12
C ASP A 26 4.52 -11.75 -1.78
N GLY A 27 4.07 -10.54 -1.47
CA GLY A 27 2.79 -9.97 -1.91
C GLY A 27 2.39 -8.81 -1.00
N PRO A 28 1.36 -8.03 -1.38
CA PRO A 28 0.85 -6.94 -0.55
C PRO A 28 0.20 -7.52 0.72
N ARG A 29 0.64 -7.06 1.89
CA ARG A 29 0.12 -7.50 3.20
C ARG A 29 -0.70 -6.42 3.87
N ALA A 30 -0.21 -5.19 3.85
CA ALA A 30 -0.94 -4.05 4.38
C ALA A 30 -0.77 -2.81 3.48
N GLY A 31 -1.79 -1.97 3.46
CA GLY A 31 -1.76 -0.76 2.65
C GLY A 31 -3.09 -0.02 2.61
N LEU A 32 -3.15 0.93 1.68
CA LEU A 32 -4.34 1.72 1.39
C LEU A 32 -4.71 1.57 -0.09
N ALA A 33 -5.93 1.15 -0.37
CA ALA A 33 -6.44 0.97 -1.73
C ALA A 33 -7.89 1.42 -1.86
N ASP A 34 -8.32 1.68 -3.09
CA ASP A 34 -9.74 1.91 -3.35
C ASP A 34 -10.51 0.57 -3.29
N ILE A 35 -11.69 0.61 -2.66
CA ILE A 35 -12.69 -0.45 -2.68
C ILE A 35 -14.04 0.19 -2.96
N GLY A 36 -14.62 -0.12 -4.12
CA GLY A 36 -15.82 0.57 -4.62
C GLY A 36 -15.60 2.08 -4.80
N GLY A 37 -14.40 2.50 -5.22
CA GLY A 37 -14.06 3.91 -5.44
C GLY A 37 -13.89 4.75 -4.17
N ARG A 38 -13.77 4.11 -2.99
CA ARG A 38 -13.50 4.77 -1.71
C ARG A 38 -12.23 4.21 -1.07
N PRO A 39 -11.42 5.05 -0.42
CA PRO A 39 -10.19 4.59 0.21
C PRO A 39 -10.50 3.70 1.42
N HIS A 40 -9.86 2.54 1.44
CA HIS A 40 -9.90 1.60 2.55
C HIS A 40 -8.48 1.16 2.88
N TYR A 41 -8.25 0.95 4.16
CA TYR A 41 -7.12 0.19 4.62
C TYR A 41 -7.38 -1.29 4.36
N PHE A 42 -6.30 -2.02 4.11
CA PHE A 42 -6.30 -3.47 4.10
C PHE A 42 -5.13 -4.00 4.92
N HIS A 43 -5.34 -5.12 5.59
CA HIS A 43 -4.32 -5.86 6.32
C HIS A 43 -4.56 -7.36 6.18
N SER A 44 -3.49 -8.14 6.15
CA SER A 44 -3.53 -9.60 6.13
C SER A 44 -2.62 -10.13 7.24
N ASP A 45 -3.21 -10.84 8.21
CA ASP A 45 -2.48 -11.58 9.25
C ASP A 45 -2.06 -13.00 8.78
N ASP A 46 -2.32 -13.34 7.51
CA ASP A 46 -1.97 -14.65 6.97
C ASP A 46 -0.45 -14.79 6.78
N HIS A 47 0.21 -15.36 7.79
CA HIS A 47 1.63 -15.69 7.80
C HIS A 47 1.96 -16.99 7.04
N ALA A 48 1.03 -17.60 6.31
CA ALA A 48 1.31 -18.81 5.53
C ALA A 48 2.38 -18.51 4.44
N LEU A 49 3.56 -19.08 4.65
CA LEU A 49 4.71 -18.94 3.76
C LEU A 49 4.39 -19.43 2.35
N GLY A 50 4.59 -18.57 1.35
CA GLY A 50 4.64 -18.96 -0.06
C GLY A 50 3.35 -18.78 -0.86
N HIS A 51 2.24 -18.30 -0.27
CA HIS A 51 1.01 -17.94 -1.00
C HIS A 51 0.62 -16.48 -0.76
N ALA A 52 -0.03 -15.86 -1.76
CA ALA A 52 -0.72 -14.60 -1.55
C ALA A 52 -1.78 -14.82 -0.45
N PRO A 53 -1.99 -13.85 0.45
CA PRO A 53 -2.88 -14.07 1.57
C PRO A 53 -4.28 -14.46 1.11
N ASP A 54 -4.83 -15.47 1.78
CA ASP A 54 -6.13 -16.01 1.43
C ASP A 54 -7.24 -14.99 1.69
N ALA A 55 -7.03 -14.04 2.62
CA ALA A 55 -7.96 -12.96 2.91
C ALA A 55 -7.28 -11.73 3.52
N TYR A 56 -7.99 -10.61 3.41
CA TYR A 56 -7.66 -9.31 3.97
C TYR A 56 -8.80 -8.81 4.84
N GLU A 57 -8.45 -8.21 5.96
CA GLU A 57 -9.32 -7.35 6.75
C GLU A 57 -9.29 -5.95 6.14
N VAL A 58 -10.46 -5.39 5.83
CA VAL A 58 -10.58 -4.08 5.19
C VAL A 58 -11.52 -3.18 5.97
N TRP A 59 -11.11 -1.92 6.16
CA TRP A 59 -11.88 -0.91 6.87
C TRP A 59 -11.72 0.47 6.21
N PRO A 60 -12.74 1.35 6.31
CA PRO A 60 -12.72 2.63 5.61
C PRO A 60 -11.61 3.54 6.15
N ALA A 61 -10.97 4.27 5.24
CA ALA A 61 -10.08 5.37 5.58
C ALA A 61 -10.81 6.70 5.37
N SER A 62 -10.54 7.68 6.24
CA SER A 62 -11.00 9.05 6.01
C SER A 62 -10.17 9.71 4.91
N GLY A 63 -10.74 10.71 4.22
CA GLY A 63 -9.97 11.49 3.25
C GLY A 63 -8.74 12.18 3.87
N ALA A 64 -8.84 12.61 5.13
CA ALA A 64 -7.72 13.17 5.86
C ALA A 64 -6.60 12.13 6.10
N ALA A 65 -6.96 10.91 6.51
CA ALA A 65 -6.00 9.82 6.67
C ALA A 65 -5.33 9.48 5.32
N MET A 66 -6.10 9.41 4.24
CA MET A 66 -5.58 9.15 2.89
C MET A 66 -4.53 10.17 2.44
N GLU A 67 -4.73 11.46 2.70
CA GLU A 67 -3.75 12.49 2.33
C GLU A 67 -2.46 12.38 3.16
N LEU A 68 -2.58 12.10 4.47
CA LEU A 68 -1.43 11.87 5.34
C LEU A 68 -0.64 10.61 4.92
N GLU A 69 -1.34 9.52 4.59
CA GLU A 69 -0.72 8.28 4.08
C GLU A 69 0.03 8.52 2.77
N ARG A 70 -0.56 9.29 1.84
CA ARG A 70 0.09 9.65 0.57
C ARG A 70 1.31 10.52 0.77
N GLU A 71 1.26 11.44 1.72
CA GLU A 71 2.42 12.26 2.06
C GLU A 71 3.56 11.39 2.61
N GLN A 72 3.26 10.51 3.57
CA GLN A 72 4.27 9.61 4.14
C GLN A 72 4.86 8.70 3.06
N TRP A 73 4.00 8.17 2.18
CA TRP A 73 4.41 7.37 1.03
C TRP A 73 5.34 8.14 0.07
N ALA A 74 5.06 9.41 -0.23
CA ALA A 74 5.90 10.21 -1.11
C ALA A 74 7.31 10.41 -0.52
N ILE A 75 7.42 10.61 0.80
CA ILE A 75 8.72 10.69 1.50
C ILE A 75 9.48 9.36 1.35
N TYR A 76 8.80 8.24 1.64
CA TYR A 76 9.38 6.90 1.50
C TYR A 76 9.80 6.59 0.05
N ALA A 77 8.96 6.90 -0.94
CA ALA A 77 9.23 6.61 -2.35
C ALA A 77 10.48 7.36 -2.85
N ARG A 78 10.64 8.63 -2.45
CA ARG A 78 11.84 9.43 -2.76
C ARG A 78 13.09 8.88 -2.10
N TRP A 79 13.00 8.51 -0.82
CA TRP A 79 14.10 7.84 -0.14
C TRP A 79 14.48 6.53 -0.83
N ASN A 80 13.50 5.69 -1.16
CA ASN A 80 13.72 4.42 -1.85
C ASN A 80 14.39 4.65 -3.21
N ALA A 81 13.99 5.67 -3.97
CA ALA A 81 14.65 6.00 -5.24
C ALA A 81 16.14 6.34 -5.05
N ARG A 82 16.48 7.13 -4.02
CA ARG A 82 17.89 7.45 -3.68
C ARG A 82 18.66 6.21 -3.23
N ARG A 83 18.03 5.31 -2.47
CA ARG A 83 18.62 4.04 -2.06
C ARG A 83 18.95 3.16 -3.26
N GLU A 84 18.01 3.01 -4.19
CA GLU A 84 18.23 2.22 -5.43
C GLU A 84 19.32 2.84 -6.32
N ALA A 85 19.52 4.16 -6.25
CA ALA A 85 20.63 4.87 -6.90
C ALA A 85 21.96 4.75 -6.15
N GLY A 86 21.99 4.16 -4.95
CA GLY A 86 23.18 4.07 -4.09
C GLY A 86 23.54 5.35 -3.34
N GLU A 87 22.64 6.35 -3.32
CA GLU A 87 22.85 7.67 -2.70
C GLU A 87 22.39 7.74 -1.24
N ALA A 88 21.73 6.68 -0.75
CA ALA A 88 21.21 6.57 0.61
C ALA A 88 21.39 5.13 1.11
N GLY A 89 21.90 4.97 2.33
CA GLY A 89 22.02 3.67 2.97
C GLY A 89 20.80 3.31 3.82
N PRO A 90 20.66 2.05 4.24
CA PRO A 90 19.55 1.57 5.07
C PRO A 90 19.41 2.36 6.38
N GLU A 91 20.50 2.85 6.97
CA GLU A 91 20.50 3.66 8.19
C GLU A 91 19.69 4.96 8.06
N SER A 92 19.59 5.50 6.85
CA SER A 92 18.83 6.72 6.54
C SER A 92 17.35 6.47 6.26
N HIS A 93 16.85 5.25 6.51
CA HIS A 93 15.44 4.93 6.31
C HIS A 93 14.54 5.83 7.18
N PRO A 94 13.57 6.55 6.60
CA PRO A 94 12.79 7.55 7.34
C PRO A 94 11.96 6.93 8.47
N GLY A 95 11.51 5.68 8.31
CA GLY A 95 10.82 4.92 9.37
C GLY A 95 11.66 4.45 10.56
N HIS A 96 12.97 4.77 10.66
CA HIS A 96 13.77 4.45 11.83
C HIS A 96 13.48 5.33 13.06
N GLY A 97 12.74 6.43 12.88
CA GLY A 97 12.56 7.42 13.94
C GLY A 97 13.77 8.34 14.08
N GLY A 98 13.53 9.64 14.17
CA GLY A 98 14.57 10.65 14.35
C GLY A 98 15.43 10.94 13.11
N VAL A 99 15.08 10.36 11.96
CA VAL A 99 15.76 10.58 10.67
C VAL A 99 15.04 11.66 9.86
N ASP A 100 13.71 11.59 9.80
CA ASP A 100 12.87 12.56 9.10
C ASP A 100 11.73 12.99 10.03
N ALA A 101 11.80 14.22 10.52
CA ALA A 101 10.83 14.74 11.49
C ALA A 101 9.39 14.72 10.95
N ARG A 102 9.20 14.94 9.65
CA ARG A 102 7.87 14.90 9.05
C ARG A 102 7.35 13.47 8.98
N TYR A 103 8.21 12.52 8.64
CA TYR A 103 7.85 11.11 8.67
C TYR A 103 7.42 10.66 10.07
N ASP A 104 8.15 11.09 11.11
CA ASP A 104 7.86 10.77 12.51
C ASP A 104 6.51 11.34 12.98
N GLU A 105 6.21 12.59 12.60
CA GLU A 105 4.91 13.21 12.84
C GLU A 105 3.77 12.44 12.17
N LEU A 106 3.97 12.07 10.89
CA LEU A 106 2.99 11.31 10.12
C LEU A 106 2.77 9.92 10.72
N GLU A 107 3.83 9.23 11.15
CA GLU A 107 3.73 7.91 11.77
C GLU A 107 2.88 7.97 13.04
N SER A 108 3.11 8.98 13.87
CA SER A 108 2.35 9.21 15.10
C SER A 108 0.87 9.53 14.81
N ALA A 109 0.60 10.35 13.78
CA ALA A 109 -0.75 10.73 13.39
C ALA A 109 -1.54 9.57 12.75
N LEU A 110 -0.86 8.69 12.02
CA LEU A 110 -1.47 7.58 11.27
C LEU A 110 -1.65 6.31 12.11
N ALA A 111 -0.86 6.13 13.17
CA ALA A 111 -0.95 5.00 14.09
C ALA A 111 -2.37 4.60 14.53
N PRO A 112 -3.30 5.52 14.91
CA PRO A 112 -4.67 5.13 15.26
C PRO A 112 -5.51 4.64 14.06
N HIS A 113 -5.20 5.08 12.84
CA HIS A 113 -5.96 4.72 11.63
C HIS A 113 -5.58 3.34 11.07
N ARG A 114 -4.36 2.88 11.35
CA ARG A 114 -3.80 1.60 10.88
C ARG A 114 -4.17 0.41 11.77
N ARG A 115 -4.92 0.63 12.86
CA ARG A 115 -5.40 -0.45 13.72
C ARG A 115 -6.63 -1.08 13.08
N VAL A 116 -6.60 -2.40 12.91
CA VAL A 116 -7.74 -3.18 12.44
C VAL A 116 -8.89 -3.03 13.45
N PRO A 117 -10.06 -2.51 13.05
CA PRO A 117 -11.22 -2.45 13.93
C PRO A 117 -11.98 -3.79 13.97
N GLU A 118 -12.75 -4.03 15.03
CA GLU A 118 -13.52 -5.28 15.20
C GLU A 118 -14.60 -5.49 14.12
N ASP A 119 -15.06 -4.42 13.48
CA ASP A 119 -16.04 -4.44 12.38
C ASP A 119 -15.40 -4.45 10.98
N ALA A 120 -14.09 -4.74 10.90
CA ALA A 120 -13.40 -4.90 9.62
C ALA A 120 -14.06 -6.00 8.76
N ARG A 121 -14.20 -5.71 7.47
CA ARG A 121 -14.78 -6.67 6.52
C ARG A 121 -13.70 -7.60 6.01
N ARG A 122 -14.05 -8.85 5.77
CA ARG A 122 -13.14 -9.83 5.16
C ARG A 122 -13.34 -9.89 3.65
N LEU A 123 -12.29 -9.63 2.88
CA LEU A 123 -12.27 -9.72 1.42
C LEU A 123 -11.06 -10.53 0.95
N VAL A 124 -11.11 -11.06 -0.26
CA VAL A 124 -9.94 -11.63 -0.97
C VAL A 124 -9.55 -10.70 -2.11
N ALA A 125 -8.26 -10.64 -2.43
CA ALA A 125 -7.78 -9.78 -3.50
C ALA A 125 -6.85 -10.51 -4.48
N GLU A 126 -7.10 -10.33 -5.77
CA GLU A 126 -6.12 -10.62 -6.81
C GLU A 126 -5.29 -9.36 -7.07
N HIS A 127 -3.96 -9.48 -7.14
CA HIS A 127 -3.10 -8.36 -7.47
C HIS A 127 -2.51 -8.47 -8.87
N ARG A 128 -2.37 -7.34 -9.56
CA ARG A 128 -1.64 -7.25 -10.85
C ARG A 128 -0.65 -6.10 -10.83
N LEU A 129 0.48 -6.29 -11.51
CA LEU A 129 1.52 -5.28 -11.65
C LEU A 129 1.29 -4.48 -12.93
N ALA A 130 1.25 -3.15 -12.81
CA ALA A 130 1.32 -2.23 -13.93
C ALA A 130 2.78 -1.94 -14.33
N ALA A 131 2.94 -1.22 -15.44
CA ALA A 131 4.24 -0.75 -15.93
C ALA A 131 4.94 0.21 -14.96
N GLY A 132 6.27 0.27 -15.03
CA GLY A 132 7.08 1.28 -14.35
C GLY A 132 7.70 0.82 -13.03
N PRO A 133 8.32 1.76 -12.27
CA PRO A 133 9.01 1.46 -11.02
C PRO A 133 8.03 0.95 -9.96
N ARG A 134 8.50 0.03 -9.11
CA ARG A 134 7.66 -0.59 -8.07
C ARG A 134 7.08 0.45 -7.11
N ARG A 135 7.90 1.44 -6.74
CA ARG A 135 7.58 2.52 -5.80
C ARG A 135 7.74 3.85 -6.54
N ARG A 136 6.71 4.69 -6.47
CA ARG A 136 6.64 6.02 -7.10
C ARG A 136 5.73 6.91 -6.28
N ASP A 137 5.87 8.23 -6.40
CA ASP A 137 5.15 9.23 -5.60
C ASP A 137 3.62 9.04 -5.60
N GLY A 138 3.03 8.52 -6.70
CA GLY A 138 1.59 8.31 -6.83
C GLY A 138 1.02 6.99 -6.27
N GLY A 139 1.83 6.22 -5.55
CA GLY A 139 1.48 4.88 -5.04
C GLY A 139 2.23 3.75 -5.76
N PRO A 140 2.23 2.54 -5.20
CA PRO A 140 2.94 1.42 -5.81
C PRO A 140 2.35 1.07 -7.19
N ARG A 141 3.12 0.31 -8.00
CA ARG A 141 2.67 -0.05 -9.35
C ARG A 141 1.61 -1.16 -9.41
N TYR A 142 1.19 -1.73 -8.28
CA TYR A 142 0.23 -2.82 -8.28
C TYR A 142 -1.18 -2.34 -7.97
N TRP A 143 -2.14 -3.11 -8.46
CA TRP A 143 -3.57 -2.87 -8.31
C TRP A 143 -4.23 -4.11 -7.73
N LEU A 144 -5.34 -3.93 -7.03
CA LEU A 144 -6.06 -5.00 -6.33
C LEU A 144 -7.48 -5.11 -6.86
N ARG A 145 -7.92 -6.32 -7.16
CA ARG A 145 -9.32 -6.62 -7.45
C ARG A 145 -9.91 -7.38 -6.28
N TRP A 146 -10.90 -6.77 -5.64
CA TRP A 146 -11.53 -7.26 -4.42
C TRP A 146 -12.71 -8.18 -4.71
N ARG A 147 -12.87 -9.22 -3.89
CA ARG A 147 -14.03 -10.10 -3.87
C ARG A 147 -14.40 -10.44 -2.42
N PRO A 148 -15.67 -10.74 -2.12
CA PRO A 148 -16.04 -11.30 -0.81
C PRO A 148 -15.25 -12.58 -0.53
N ALA A 149 -14.83 -12.78 0.73
CA ALA A 149 -14.37 -14.09 1.17
C ALA A 149 -15.57 -15.04 1.28
N GLU A 150 -15.49 -16.21 0.65
CA GLU A 150 -16.50 -17.27 0.71
C GLU A 150 -16.47 -18.02 2.05
#